data_AF-A0A7S1TAX0-F1
#
_entry.id   AF-A0A7S1TAX0-F1
#
_cell.length_a   1.000
_cell.length_b   1.000
_cell.length_c   1.000
_cell.angle_alpha   90.00
_cell.angle_beta   90.00
_cell.angle_gamma   90.00
#
_symmetry.space_group_name_H-M   'P 1'
#
loop_
_entity.id
_entity.type
_entity.pdbx_description
1 polymer ?
#
loop_
_entity_poly.entity_id
_entity_poly.type
_entity_poly.pdbx_seq_one_letter_code
_entity_poly.pdbx_strand_id
1 'polypeptide(L)'
;CDALFSALVFFFIGFAFQNGNDGGKFIGSSDFLLLRDSSTLDTLFPTTRITDWLFAWSFASTSVTIVSGCVAERTQFWAYIVYAMLSAGFVYPVVARWVWHEQGWLYPGRNLTDASAPVSGLFGQGAIDVAGTIPVHIVGGWAGLVGAVVVGPRLGRFDSDGKVIPMPGHSATLCALGSLILIFGWFGFNSGSVLDIVPEFFQDPVPILFRGTVYKIVANPTNNYGHALVNTALGASAAGITTLLVVRAR
;
A
#
# COMPACT_ATOMS: atom_id res chain seq x y z
N CYS A 1 -16.24 1.45 -6.42
CA CYS A 1 -17.10 0.45 -5.74
C CYS A 1 -16.27 -0.41 -4.81
N ASP A 2 -15.18 -0.98 -5.31
CA ASP A 2 -14.04 -1.48 -4.53
C ASP A 2 -13.65 -0.62 -3.31
N ALA A 3 -13.55 0.71 -3.44
CA ALA A 3 -13.23 1.59 -2.31
C ALA A 3 -14.23 1.44 -1.14
N LEU A 4 -15.54 1.31 -1.44
CA LEU A 4 -16.58 1.16 -0.42
C LEU A 4 -16.50 -0.21 0.27
N PHE A 5 -16.43 -1.29 -0.52
CA PHE A 5 -16.37 -2.64 0.03
C PHE A 5 -15.05 -2.90 0.77
N SER A 6 -13.94 -2.38 0.26
CA SER A 6 -12.66 -2.42 0.97
C SER A 6 -12.70 -1.62 2.26
N ALA A 7 -13.36 -0.45 2.31
CA ALA A 7 -13.50 0.32 3.55
C ALA A 7 -14.23 -0.48 4.63
N LEU A 8 -15.37 -1.08 4.28
CA LEU A 8 -16.13 -1.89 5.22
C LEU A 8 -15.30 -3.07 5.72
N VAL A 9 -14.77 -3.91 4.82
CA VAL A 9 -14.06 -5.12 5.24
C VAL A 9 -12.75 -4.78 5.97
N PHE A 10 -12.04 -3.74 5.53
CA PHE A 10 -10.83 -3.27 6.23
C PHE A 10 -11.16 -2.76 7.63
N PHE A 11 -12.29 -2.08 7.83
CA PHE A 11 -12.77 -1.69 9.16
C PHE A 11 -13.09 -2.89 10.05
N PHE A 12 -13.83 -3.88 9.55
CA PHE A 12 -14.24 -5.03 10.35
C PHE A 12 -13.05 -5.92 10.74
N ILE A 13 -12.19 -6.27 9.78
CA ILE A 13 -11.14 -7.27 9.96
C ILE A 13 -9.75 -6.86 9.45
N GLY A 14 -9.66 -6.05 8.40
CA GLY A 14 -8.37 -5.78 7.76
C GLY A 14 -7.40 -5.00 8.67
N PHE A 15 -7.91 -3.99 9.38
CA PHE A 15 -7.12 -3.24 10.34
C PHE A 15 -6.60 -4.12 11.48
N ALA A 16 -7.40 -5.05 11.98
CA ALA A 16 -6.98 -6.01 13.00
C ALA A 16 -5.84 -6.89 12.51
N PHE A 17 -5.94 -7.43 11.29
CA PHE A 17 -4.88 -8.26 10.71
C PHE A 17 -3.59 -7.49 10.44
N GLN A 18 -3.68 -6.19 10.13
CA GLN A 18 -2.51 -5.34 9.89
C GLN A 18 -1.88 -4.85 11.20
N ASN A 19 -2.68 -4.24 12.07
CA ASN A 19 -2.25 -3.40 13.19
C ASN A 19 -2.60 -3.97 14.58
N GLY A 20 -3.22 -5.15 14.66
CA GLY A 20 -3.51 -5.81 15.94
C GLY A 20 -2.23 -6.12 16.72
N ASN A 21 -2.27 -5.90 18.05
CA ASN A 21 -1.13 -6.11 18.93
C ASN A 21 -0.83 -7.60 19.16
N ASP A 22 -1.86 -8.44 19.10
CA ASP A 22 -1.73 -9.90 19.20
C ASP A 22 -1.60 -10.55 17.81
N GLY A 23 -1.25 -11.84 17.77
CA GLY A 23 -1.18 -12.63 16.53
C GLY A 23 0.24 -12.83 15.97
N GLY A 24 1.24 -12.20 16.59
CA GLY A 24 2.65 -12.47 16.32
C GLY A 24 3.10 -11.98 14.94
N LYS A 25 4.04 -12.69 14.30
CA LYS A 25 4.78 -12.14 13.17
C LYS A 25 4.07 -12.13 11.81
N PHE A 26 3.02 -12.93 11.66
CA PHE A 26 2.41 -13.21 10.36
C PHE A 26 1.05 -12.55 10.15
N ILE A 27 0.18 -12.53 11.15
CA ILE A 27 -1.17 -11.96 11.05
C ILE A 27 -1.60 -11.44 12.41
N GLY A 28 -2.25 -10.28 12.46
CA GLY A 28 -2.81 -9.76 13.71
C GLY A 28 -4.04 -10.55 14.16
N SER A 29 -4.30 -10.60 15.46
CA SER A 29 -5.47 -11.31 16.02
C SER A 29 -6.23 -10.52 17.09
N SER A 30 -6.02 -9.21 17.15
CA SER A 30 -6.72 -8.29 18.05
C SER A 30 -7.17 -7.04 17.29
N ASP A 31 -7.92 -6.15 17.95
CA ASP A 31 -8.32 -4.84 17.42
C ASP A 31 -9.33 -4.89 16.25
N PHE A 32 -10.15 -5.96 16.20
CA PHE A 32 -11.28 -6.07 15.27
C PHE A 32 -12.28 -4.95 15.50
N LEU A 33 -12.91 -4.44 14.43
CA LEU A 33 -13.80 -3.27 14.49
C LEU A 33 -13.12 -2.00 15.06
N LEU A 34 -11.79 -1.96 15.05
CA LEU A 34 -10.96 -0.97 15.78
C LEU A 34 -11.10 -1.02 17.31
N LEU A 35 -11.82 -2.01 17.86
CA LEU A 35 -12.06 -2.17 19.29
C LEU A 35 -10.82 -2.72 19.97
N ARG A 36 -10.20 -1.92 20.82
CA ARG A 36 -9.16 -2.38 21.74
C ARG A 36 -9.80 -2.78 23.07
N ASP A 37 -9.18 -3.67 23.82
CA ASP A 37 -9.66 -4.07 25.15
C ASP A 37 -9.56 -2.88 26.12
N SER A 38 -10.56 -1.99 26.09
CA SER A 38 -10.65 -0.80 26.94
C SER A 38 -12.10 -0.57 27.39
N SER A 39 -12.28 -0.18 28.64
CA SER A 39 -13.57 -0.15 29.32
C SER A 39 -14.42 1.09 29.05
N THR A 40 -14.06 1.96 28.10
CA THR A 40 -14.80 3.21 27.80
C THR A 40 -14.84 3.52 26.30
N LEU A 41 -16.01 3.90 25.78
CA LEU A 41 -16.20 4.22 24.35
C LEU A 41 -15.31 5.36 23.82
N ASP A 42 -15.00 6.37 24.64
CA ASP A 42 -14.06 7.44 24.28
C ASP A 42 -12.60 6.96 24.15
N THR A 43 -12.25 5.80 24.73
CA THR A 43 -10.94 5.16 24.54
C THR A 43 -10.95 4.08 23.45
N LEU A 44 -12.13 3.66 22.97
CA LEU A 44 -12.28 2.68 21.90
C LEU A 44 -12.03 3.29 20.51
N PHE A 45 -12.42 4.56 20.30
CA PHE A 45 -12.19 5.28 19.04
C PHE A 45 -11.55 6.67 19.27
N PRO A 46 -10.37 6.75 19.89
CA PRO A 46 -9.64 8.02 19.92
C PRO A 46 -9.46 8.51 18.49
N THR A 47 -9.53 9.83 18.26
CA THR A 47 -9.40 10.43 16.91
C THR A 47 -8.22 9.88 16.13
N THR A 48 -7.13 9.55 16.85
CA THR A 48 -5.93 8.90 16.32
C THR A 48 -6.19 7.53 15.67
N ARG A 49 -7.05 6.69 16.24
CA ARG A 49 -7.39 5.37 15.69
C ARG A 49 -8.18 5.45 14.39
N ILE A 50 -9.12 6.39 14.31
CA ILE A 50 -9.88 6.61 13.07
C ILE A 50 -8.95 7.18 11.99
N THR A 51 -8.03 8.09 12.33
CA THR A 51 -7.04 8.60 11.37
C THR A 51 -6.06 7.52 10.92
N ASP A 52 -5.59 6.65 11.82
CA ASP A 52 -4.70 5.53 11.50
C ASP A 52 -5.40 4.53 10.58
N TRP A 53 -6.67 4.21 10.88
CA TRP A 53 -7.49 3.37 10.03
C TRP A 53 -7.71 3.99 8.66
N LEU A 54 -8.07 5.27 8.59
CA LEU A 54 -8.33 5.97 7.33
C LEU A 54 -7.07 6.01 6.47
N PHE A 55 -5.93 6.28 7.09
CA PHE A 55 -4.63 6.25 6.43
C PHE A 55 -4.33 4.85 5.92
N ALA A 56 -4.35 3.82 6.77
CA ALA A 56 -4.09 2.44 6.38
C ALA A 56 -5.05 1.90 5.30
N TRP A 57 -6.34 2.23 5.41
CA TRP A 57 -7.35 1.87 4.41
C TRP A 57 -7.06 2.51 3.06
N SER A 58 -6.56 3.75 3.01
CA SER A 58 -6.25 4.40 1.73
C SER A 58 -5.19 3.62 0.93
N PHE A 59 -4.22 2.98 1.60
CA PHE A 59 -3.23 2.11 0.97
C PHE A 59 -3.84 0.77 0.56
N ALA A 60 -4.68 0.18 1.42
CA ALA A 60 -5.43 -1.04 1.10
C ALA A 60 -6.30 -0.88 -0.15
N SER A 61 -7.08 0.20 -0.19
CA SER A 61 -7.94 0.57 -1.31
C SER A 61 -7.13 0.80 -2.60
N THR A 62 -5.97 1.46 -2.49
CA THR A 62 -5.04 1.64 -3.61
C THR A 62 -4.53 0.30 -4.16
N SER A 63 -4.16 -0.64 -3.28
CA SER A 63 -3.71 -1.98 -3.71
C SER A 63 -4.81 -2.71 -4.49
N VAL A 64 -6.04 -2.71 -3.95
CA VAL A 64 -7.21 -3.35 -4.59
C VAL A 64 -7.51 -2.73 -5.95
N THR A 65 -7.49 -1.40 -6.06
CA THR A 65 -7.93 -0.72 -7.28
C THR A 65 -6.94 -0.87 -8.44
N ILE A 66 -5.66 -1.18 -8.19
CA ILE A 66 -4.69 -1.53 -9.25
C ILE A 66 -5.24 -2.67 -10.13
N VAL A 67 -5.87 -3.68 -9.52
CA VAL A 67 -6.40 -4.84 -10.24
C VAL A 67 -7.57 -4.48 -11.14
N SER A 68 -8.36 -3.46 -10.78
CA SER A 68 -9.49 -2.99 -11.58
C SER A 68 -9.07 -2.67 -13.03
N GLY A 69 -7.94 -1.99 -13.19
CA GLY A 69 -7.41 -1.61 -14.50
C GLY A 69 -6.93 -2.80 -15.33
N CYS A 70 -6.36 -3.81 -14.66
CA CYS A 70 -5.87 -5.02 -15.33
C CYS A 70 -7.02 -5.86 -15.92
N VAL A 71 -8.14 -5.95 -15.19
CA VAL A 71 -9.24 -6.86 -15.51
C VAL A 71 -10.50 -6.17 -16.07
N ALA A 72 -10.43 -4.86 -16.32
CA ALA A 72 -11.51 -4.04 -16.86
C ALA A 72 -12.15 -4.62 -18.13
N GLU A 73 -13.44 -4.29 -18.34
CA GLU A 73 -14.29 -4.61 -19.50
C GLU A 73 -14.76 -6.07 -19.63
N ARG A 74 -14.10 -7.02 -18.95
CA ARG A 74 -14.30 -8.47 -19.18
C ARG A 74 -14.41 -9.31 -17.90
N THR A 75 -14.54 -8.65 -16.75
CA THR A 75 -14.70 -9.31 -15.46
C THR A 75 -16.12 -9.15 -14.95
N GLN A 76 -16.68 -10.22 -14.39
CA GLN A 76 -17.98 -10.18 -13.72
C GLN A 76 -17.90 -9.26 -12.50
N PHE A 77 -18.84 -8.33 -12.38
CA PHE A 77 -18.85 -7.33 -11.30
C PHE A 77 -18.84 -7.95 -9.91
N TRP A 78 -19.61 -9.03 -9.70
CA TRP A 78 -19.68 -9.72 -8.41
C TRP A 78 -18.37 -10.40 -8.03
N ALA A 79 -17.69 -11.02 -9.00
CA ALA A 79 -16.37 -11.62 -8.80
C ALA A 79 -15.34 -10.55 -8.39
N TYR A 80 -15.42 -9.36 -8.99
CA TYR A 80 -14.56 -8.24 -8.62
C TYR A 80 -14.82 -7.72 -7.19
N ILE A 81 -16.08 -7.65 -6.75
CA ILE A 81 -16.40 -7.27 -5.36
C ILE A 81 -15.84 -8.30 -4.36
N VAL A 82 -16.01 -9.59 -4.63
CA VAL A 82 -15.45 -10.66 -3.77
C VAL A 82 -13.93 -10.56 -3.71
N TYR A 83 -13.26 -10.33 -4.84
CA TYR A 83 -11.82 -10.07 -4.88
C TYR A 83 -11.45 -8.86 -4.00
N ALA A 84 -12.14 -7.74 -4.15
CA ALA A 84 -11.85 -6.52 -3.39
C ALA A 84 -11.97 -6.74 -1.88
N MET A 85 -13.02 -7.46 -1.43
CA MET A 85 -13.23 -7.81 -0.04
C MET A 85 -12.15 -8.75 0.50
N LEU A 86 -11.79 -9.82 -0.24
CA LEU A 86 -10.75 -10.76 0.17
C LEU A 86 -9.37 -10.10 0.20
N SER A 87 -9.09 -9.24 -0.76
CA SER A 87 -7.81 -8.53 -0.84
C SER A 87 -7.68 -7.55 0.32
N ALA A 88 -8.63 -6.63 0.50
CA ALA A 88 -8.61 -5.66 1.60
C ALA A 88 -8.76 -6.31 2.99
N GLY A 89 -9.53 -7.38 3.10
CA GLY A 89 -9.80 -8.04 4.37
C GLY A 89 -8.75 -9.03 4.83
N PHE A 90 -7.92 -9.55 3.91
CA PHE A 90 -6.99 -10.64 4.23
C PHE A 90 -5.64 -10.50 3.54
N VAL A 91 -5.58 -10.52 2.21
CA VAL A 91 -4.29 -10.59 1.48
C VAL A 91 -3.42 -9.37 1.75
N TYR A 92 -3.96 -8.17 1.52
CA TYR A 92 -3.26 -6.91 1.75
C TYR A 92 -2.83 -6.72 3.22
N PRO A 93 -3.74 -6.78 4.22
CA PRO A 93 -3.38 -6.45 5.60
C PRO A 93 -2.35 -7.42 6.20
N VAL A 94 -2.40 -8.70 5.79
CA VAL A 94 -1.39 -9.71 6.18
C VAL A 94 -0.01 -9.32 5.66
N VAL A 95 0.12 -8.96 4.37
CA VAL A 95 1.42 -8.54 3.80
C VAL A 95 1.88 -7.21 4.39
N ALA A 96 0.96 -6.26 4.59
CA ALA A 96 1.26 -4.98 5.24
C ALA A 96 1.82 -5.20 6.66
N ARG A 97 1.27 -6.15 7.43
CA ARG A 97 1.83 -6.52 8.74
C ARG A 97 3.27 -6.98 8.65
N TRP A 98 3.59 -7.83 7.67
CA TRP A 98 4.94 -8.39 7.54
C TRP A 98 6.01 -7.32 7.49
N VAL A 99 5.73 -6.24 6.74
CA VAL A 99 6.70 -5.19 6.42
C VAL A 99 6.63 -4.03 7.42
N TRP A 100 5.43 -3.60 7.83
CA TRP A 100 5.24 -2.35 8.56
C TRP A 100 4.93 -2.50 10.04
N HIS A 101 4.41 -3.65 10.47
CA HIS A 101 4.13 -3.86 11.88
C HIS A 101 5.42 -4.22 12.61
N GLU A 102 5.63 -3.71 13.83
CA GLU A 102 6.85 -3.94 14.62
C GLU A 102 7.12 -5.42 14.93
N GLN A 103 6.06 -6.23 15.00
CA GLN A 103 6.16 -7.68 15.18
C GLN A 103 6.32 -8.43 13.86
N GLY A 104 6.16 -7.76 12.71
CA GLY A 104 6.21 -8.35 11.38
C GLY A 104 7.54 -9.06 11.10
N TRP A 105 7.49 -10.20 10.41
CA TRP A 105 8.71 -10.99 10.16
C TRP A 105 9.69 -10.34 9.16
N LEU A 106 9.23 -9.35 8.38
CA LEU A 106 10.06 -8.52 7.50
C LEU A 106 10.30 -7.11 8.06
N TYR A 107 9.90 -6.83 9.31
CA TYR A 107 10.05 -5.49 9.87
C TYR A 107 11.54 -5.10 9.98
N PRO A 108 11.99 -3.98 9.39
CA PRO A 108 13.41 -3.63 9.33
C PRO A 108 13.96 -3.08 10.65
N GLY A 109 13.12 -2.76 11.62
CA GLY A 109 13.53 -2.26 12.91
C GLY A 109 13.83 -3.37 13.94
N ARG A 110 14.54 -3.01 15.01
CA ARG A 110 14.62 -3.87 16.21
C ARG A 110 13.26 -3.87 16.89
N ASN A 111 12.85 -5.04 17.40
CA ASN A 111 11.66 -5.16 18.24
C ASN A 111 11.80 -4.20 19.43
N LEU A 112 10.94 -3.18 19.50
CA LEU A 112 11.04 -2.10 20.50
C LEU A 112 10.74 -2.60 21.92
N THR A 113 10.08 -3.75 22.04
CA THR A 113 9.75 -4.38 23.33
C THR A 113 10.90 -5.21 23.90
N ASP A 114 11.88 -5.59 23.07
CA ASP A 114 13.05 -6.33 23.48
C ASP A 114 14.26 -5.98 22.60
N ALA A 115 15.09 -5.05 23.08
CA ALA A 115 16.31 -4.62 22.38
C ALA A 115 17.38 -5.74 22.26
N SER A 116 17.22 -6.84 23.01
CA SER A 116 18.07 -8.03 22.92
C SER A 116 17.56 -9.06 21.91
N ALA A 117 16.34 -8.89 21.39
CA ALA A 117 15.79 -9.76 20.38
C ALA A 117 16.59 -9.65 19.07
N PRO A 118 16.92 -10.77 18.42
CA PRO A 118 17.56 -10.76 17.11
C PRO A 118 16.69 -9.99 16.12
N VAL A 119 17.33 -9.27 15.19
CA VAL A 119 16.64 -8.50 14.14
C VAL A 119 15.63 -9.42 13.46
N SER A 120 14.34 -9.11 13.63
CA SER A 120 13.25 -9.79 12.97
C SER A 120 13.40 -9.56 11.48
N GLY A 121 13.83 -10.59 10.75
CA GLY A 121 14.15 -10.43 9.35
C GLY A 121 14.53 -11.75 8.71
N LEU A 122 14.31 -11.86 7.40
CA LEU A 122 14.80 -12.98 6.63
C LEU A 122 16.33 -12.90 6.56
N PHE A 123 17.03 -13.94 7.01
CA PHE A 123 18.50 -13.96 7.10
C PHE A 123 19.10 -12.84 7.99
N GLY A 124 18.34 -12.35 8.98
CA GLY A 124 18.76 -11.26 9.86
C GLY A 124 18.64 -9.86 9.23
N GLN A 125 17.89 -9.71 8.14
CA GLN A 125 17.60 -8.44 7.47
C GLN A 125 16.09 -8.27 7.27
N GLY A 126 15.55 -7.08 7.57
CA GLY A 126 14.15 -6.74 7.27
C GLY A 126 14.01 -5.94 5.97
N ALA A 127 12.78 -5.83 5.46
CA ALA A 127 12.44 -5.09 4.26
C ALA A 127 12.18 -3.62 4.61
N ILE A 128 12.93 -2.70 4.00
CA ILE A 128 12.68 -1.26 4.11
C ILE A 128 11.68 -0.87 3.03
N ASP A 129 10.48 -0.48 3.45
CA ASP A 129 9.45 0.05 2.57
C ASP A 129 8.72 1.18 3.27
N VAL A 130 8.87 2.41 2.76
CA VAL A 130 8.32 3.60 3.40
C VAL A 130 6.85 3.77 3.05
N ALA A 131 6.49 3.65 1.78
CA ALA A 131 5.19 4.04 1.28
C ALA A 131 4.46 2.95 0.48
N GLY A 132 4.93 1.70 0.48
CA GLY A 132 4.09 0.57 0.06
C GLY A 132 4.45 -0.01 -1.30
N THR A 133 5.73 0.00 -1.64
CA THR A 133 6.22 -0.71 -2.83
C THR A 133 5.83 -2.19 -2.79
N ILE A 134 5.99 -2.84 -1.65
CA ILE A 134 5.66 -4.24 -1.41
C ILE A 134 4.15 -4.43 -1.20
N PRO A 135 3.54 -3.98 -0.09
CA PRO A 135 2.14 -4.29 0.21
C PRO A 135 1.14 -3.65 -0.74
N VAL A 136 1.46 -2.52 -1.40
CA VAL A 136 0.52 -1.86 -2.32
C VAL A 136 0.80 -2.25 -3.75
N HIS A 137 1.98 -1.88 -4.27
CA HIS A 137 2.26 -1.96 -5.71
C HIS A 137 2.60 -3.37 -6.16
N ILE A 138 3.44 -4.12 -5.43
CA ILE A 138 3.80 -5.50 -5.77
C ILE A 138 2.60 -6.42 -5.55
N VAL A 139 1.92 -6.36 -4.40
CA VAL A 139 0.71 -7.18 -4.15
C VAL A 139 -0.39 -6.87 -5.17
N GLY A 140 -0.71 -5.60 -5.38
CA GLY A 140 -1.74 -5.19 -6.35
C GLY A 140 -1.34 -5.55 -7.78
N GLY A 141 -0.08 -5.35 -8.15
CA GLY A 141 0.46 -5.68 -9.47
C GLY A 141 0.45 -7.18 -9.77
N TRP A 142 0.88 -8.02 -8.82
CA TRP A 142 0.82 -9.47 -8.97
C TRP A 142 -0.60 -10.00 -8.99
N ALA A 143 -1.48 -9.50 -8.12
CA ALA A 143 -2.90 -9.85 -8.16
C ALA A 143 -3.54 -9.43 -9.49
N GLY A 144 -3.15 -8.27 -10.03
CA GLY A 144 -3.59 -7.77 -11.33
C GLY A 144 -3.10 -8.64 -12.49
N LEU A 145 -1.84 -9.07 -12.45
CA LEU A 145 -1.26 -9.98 -13.43
C LEU A 145 -1.96 -11.34 -13.42
N VAL A 146 -2.08 -11.97 -12.24
CA VAL A 146 -2.78 -13.26 -12.09
C VAL A 146 -4.23 -13.11 -12.51
N GLY A 147 -4.91 -12.04 -12.10
CA GLY A 147 -6.27 -11.74 -12.52
C GLY A 147 -6.41 -11.61 -14.04
N ALA A 148 -5.48 -10.91 -14.70
CA ALA A 148 -5.49 -10.77 -16.16
C ALA A 148 -5.26 -12.11 -16.88
N VAL A 149 -4.41 -12.99 -16.32
CA VAL A 149 -4.19 -14.34 -16.85
C VAL A 149 -5.44 -15.21 -16.69
N VAL A 150 -6.07 -15.21 -15.51
CA VAL A 150 -7.25 -16.01 -15.20
C VAL A 150 -8.48 -15.57 -16.01
N VAL A 151 -8.71 -14.26 -16.13
CA VAL A 151 -9.82 -13.71 -16.92
C VAL A 151 -9.57 -13.86 -18.42
N GLY A 152 -8.31 -13.93 -18.83
CA GLY A 152 -7.91 -14.03 -20.23
C GLY A 152 -7.91 -12.68 -20.96
N PRO A 153 -7.60 -12.70 -22.27
CA PRO A 153 -7.49 -11.49 -23.07
C PRO A 153 -8.85 -10.88 -23.39
N ARG A 154 -8.86 -9.57 -23.70
CA ARG A 154 -10.05 -8.89 -24.22
C ARG A 154 -10.42 -9.47 -25.60
N LEU A 155 -11.72 -9.52 -25.88
CA LEU A 155 -12.21 -9.89 -27.21
C LEU A 155 -11.62 -8.94 -28.25
N GLY A 156 -11.10 -9.49 -29.35
CA GLY A 156 -10.43 -8.71 -30.40
C GLY A 156 -9.04 -8.18 -30.02
N ARG A 157 -8.45 -8.59 -28.88
CA ARG A 157 -7.05 -8.24 -28.55
C ARG A 157 -6.05 -8.90 -29.49
N PHE A 158 -6.36 -10.11 -29.95
CA PHE A 158 -5.50 -10.94 -30.79
C PHE A 158 -6.26 -11.43 -32.02
N ASP A 159 -5.59 -11.52 -33.16
CA ASP A 159 -6.14 -12.15 -34.38
C ASP A 159 -6.07 -13.69 -34.30
N SER A 160 -6.48 -14.38 -35.38
CA SER A 160 -6.44 -15.85 -35.47
C SER A 160 -5.03 -16.43 -35.38
N ASP A 161 -4.01 -15.65 -35.71
CA ASP A 161 -2.60 -16.03 -35.65
C ASP A 161 -1.95 -15.64 -34.31
N GLY A 162 -2.73 -15.08 -33.37
CA GLY A 162 -2.25 -14.61 -32.07
C GLY A 162 -1.50 -13.28 -32.11
N LYS A 163 -1.53 -12.54 -33.24
CA LYS A 163 -0.87 -11.23 -33.32
C LYS A 163 -1.70 -10.17 -32.60
N VAL A 164 -1.00 -9.23 -31.98
CA VAL A 164 -1.61 -8.13 -31.22
C VAL A 164 -2.35 -7.18 -32.16
N ILE A 165 -3.64 -6.98 -31.89
CA ILE A 165 -4.44 -5.94 -32.52
C ILE A 165 -4.40 -4.69 -31.61
N PRO A 166 -3.99 -3.51 -32.12
CA PRO A 166 -4.04 -2.27 -31.37
C PRO A 166 -5.45 -1.92 -30.93
N MET A 167 -5.64 -1.65 -29.64
CA MET A 167 -6.89 -1.12 -29.09
C MET A 167 -6.61 0.30 -28.57
N PRO A 168 -6.98 1.35 -29.32
CA PRO A 168 -6.70 2.72 -28.94
C PRO A 168 -7.45 3.10 -27.67
N GLY A 169 -6.86 4.00 -26.86
CA GLY A 169 -7.50 4.52 -25.67
C GLY A 169 -8.72 5.37 -25.99
N HIS A 170 -9.75 5.28 -25.16
CA HIS A 170 -11.03 5.95 -25.39
C HIS A 170 -10.97 7.47 -25.18
N SER A 171 -10.08 7.97 -24.30
CA SER A 171 -9.91 9.41 -24.04
C SER A 171 -8.56 9.74 -23.42
N ALA A 172 -7.72 10.44 -24.17
CA ALA A 172 -6.44 10.94 -23.66
C ALA A 172 -6.62 11.99 -22.55
N THR A 173 -7.68 12.80 -22.63
CA THR A 173 -7.98 13.84 -21.63
C THR A 173 -8.30 13.24 -20.27
N LEU A 174 -9.10 12.17 -20.22
CA LEU A 174 -9.41 11.48 -18.96
C LEU A 174 -8.18 10.77 -18.38
N CYS A 175 -7.33 10.18 -19.23
CA CYS A 175 -6.06 9.62 -18.79
C CYS A 175 -5.13 10.68 -18.17
N ALA A 176 -5.04 11.86 -18.79
CA ALA A 176 -4.26 12.98 -18.26
C ALA A 176 -4.82 13.50 -16.93
N LEU A 177 -6.14 13.68 -16.83
CA LEU A 177 -6.79 14.10 -15.58
C LEU A 177 -6.56 13.09 -14.46
N GLY A 178 -6.75 11.79 -14.72
CA GLY A 178 -6.49 10.74 -13.75
C GLY A 178 -5.03 10.72 -13.30
N SER A 179 -4.09 10.94 -14.23
CA SER A 179 -2.66 11.03 -13.92
C SER A 179 -2.34 12.23 -13.00
N LEU A 180 -2.98 13.39 -13.23
CA LEU A 180 -2.81 14.57 -12.36
C LEU A 180 -3.35 14.33 -10.95
N ILE A 181 -4.52 13.68 -10.84
CA ILE A 181 -5.10 13.28 -9.55
C ILE A 181 -4.16 12.30 -8.83
N LEU A 182 -3.60 11.33 -9.54
CA LEU A 182 -2.64 10.38 -8.99
C LEU A 182 -1.38 11.08 -8.50
N ILE A 183 -0.78 12.00 -9.27
CA ILE A 183 0.39 12.78 -8.85
C ILE A 183 0.09 13.57 -7.57
N PHE A 184 -1.06 14.25 -7.53
CA PHE A 184 -1.48 15.00 -6.35
C PHE A 184 -1.63 14.08 -5.12
N GLY A 185 -2.34 12.96 -5.28
CA GLY A 185 -2.49 11.96 -4.22
C GLY A 185 -1.16 11.34 -3.78
N TRP A 186 -0.22 11.17 -4.71
CA TRP A 186 1.11 10.59 -4.46
C TRP A 186 1.92 11.39 -3.45
N PHE A 187 1.75 12.72 -3.42
CA PHE A 187 2.39 13.56 -2.40
C PHE A 187 1.92 13.16 -1.00
N GLY A 188 0.61 13.09 -0.76
CA GLY A 188 0.05 12.66 0.53
C GLY A 188 0.39 11.22 0.88
N PHE A 189 0.44 10.33 -0.12
CA PHE A 189 0.81 8.93 0.04
C PHE A 189 2.24 8.77 0.59
N ASN A 190 3.22 9.50 0.02
CA ASN A 190 4.62 9.36 0.43
C ASN A 190 4.96 10.20 1.66
N SER A 191 4.56 11.48 1.69
CA SER A 191 4.88 12.35 2.83
C SER A 191 4.14 11.93 4.09
N GLY A 192 2.88 11.49 3.95
CA GLY A 192 2.07 10.99 5.06
C GLY A 192 2.63 9.69 5.66
N SER A 193 3.39 8.90 4.88
CA SER A 193 4.00 7.65 5.37
C SER A 193 5.11 7.86 6.39
N VAL A 194 5.56 9.09 6.60
CA VAL A 194 6.47 9.46 7.71
C VAL A 194 5.71 9.49 9.05
N LEU A 195 4.37 9.63 9.03
CA LEU A 195 3.49 9.66 10.22
C LEU A 195 3.90 10.71 11.26
N ASP A 196 4.63 11.73 10.82
CA ASP A 196 5.10 12.86 11.62
C ASP A 196 5.22 14.13 10.79
N ILE A 197 5.04 15.25 11.47
CA ILE A 197 5.46 16.57 11.02
C ILE A 197 6.75 16.86 11.79
N VAL A 198 7.88 16.37 11.26
CA VAL A 198 9.19 16.64 11.85
C VAL A 198 9.60 18.09 11.59
N PRO A 199 10.00 18.86 12.62
CA PRO A 199 10.52 20.23 12.44
C PRO A 199 11.99 20.27 11.96
N GLU A 200 12.63 19.13 11.70
CA GLU A 200 14.08 18.94 11.74
C GLU A 200 14.83 19.26 10.42
N PHE A 201 14.71 20.50 9.94
CA PHE A 201 15.84 21.11 9.21
C PHE A 201 16.91 21.68 10.19
N PHE A 202 16.65 21.65 11.51
CA PHE A 202 17.61 22.09 12.54
C PHE A 202 17.51 21.25 13.85
N GLN A 203 18.58 20.52 14.16
CA GLN A 203 19.05 20.04 15.48
C GLN A 203 18.49 18.72 16.11
N ASP A 204 19.43 17.82 16.44
CA ASP A 204 19.38 16.51 17.14
C ASP A 204 18.72 16.51 18.55
N PRO A 205 18.72 15.41 19.36
CA PRO A 205 18.46 13.97 19.14
C PRO A 205 17.38 13.44 20.13
N VAL A 206 16.21 12.96 19.67
CA VAL A 206 15.18 12.41 20.58
C VAL A 206 14.83 10.95 20.23
N PRO A 207 14.73 10.02 21.21
CA PRO A 207 14.30 8.65 20.95
C PRO A 207 12.77 8.56 20.98
N ILE A 208 12.13 8.51 19.80
CA ILE A 208 10.67 8.35 19.70
C ILE A 208 10.32 7.02 19.01
N LEU A 209 9.54 6.21 19.75
CA LEU A 209 8.92 4.95 19.36
C LEU A 209 8.14 5.10 18.03
N PHE A 210 8.21 4.06 17.20
CA PHE A 210 7.71 3.99 15.80
C PHE A 210 8.35 4.97 14.80
N ARG A 211 8.74 6.17 15.23
CA ARG A 211 9.37 7.21 14.40
C ARG A 211 10.88 7.07 14.24
N GLY A 212 11.58 6.31 15.08
CA GLY A 212 13.05 6.35 15.13
C GLY A 212 13.81 5.54 14.07
N THR A 213 13.36 4.35 13.68
CA THR A 213 14.26 3.42 12.95
C THR A 213 14.23 3.63 11.44
N VAL A 214 13.05 3.75 10.83
CA VAL A 214 12.93 4.11 9.41
C VAL A 214 13.40 5.54 9.19
N TYR A 215 13.09 6.47 10.09
CA TYR A 215 13.59 7.84 10.02
C TYR A 215 15.10 7.95 10.21
N LYS A 216 15.73 7.27 11.19
CA LYS A 216 17.22 7.29 11.31
C LYS A 216 17.91 6.67 10.10
N ILE A 217 17.24 5.77 9.38
CA ILE A 217 17.73 5.23 8.10
C ILE A 217 17.54 6.28 6.99
N VAL A 218 16.39 6.95 6.90
CA VAL A 218 16.01 7.89 5.83
C VAL A 218 16.61 9.30 5.98
N ALA A 219 16.75 9.80 7.20
CA ALA A 219 17.19 11.17 7.55
C ALA A 219 18.70 11.30 7.78
N ASN A 220 19.47 10.22 7.66
CA ASN A 220 20.92 10.30 7.71
C ASN A 220 21.45 10.96 6.41
N PRO A 221 22.08 12.16 6.47
CA PRO A 221 22.51 12.90 5.28
C PRO A 221 23.64 12.21 4.49
N THR A 222 24.26 11.17 5.05
CA THR A 222 25.24 10.32 4.33
C THR A 222 24.59 9.16 3.59
N ASN A 223 23.27 9.04 3.65
CA ASN A 223 22.52 7.89 3.19
C ASN A 223 21.66 8.20 1.97
N ASN A 224 21.82 7.44 0.89
CA ASN A 224 21.16 7.64 -0.40
C ASN A 224 19.62 7.42 -0.37
N TYR A 225 19.00 7.19 0.80
CA TYR A 225 17.58 6.83 0.92
C TYR A 225 16.61 8.01 0.83
N GLY A 226 16.99 9.22 1.26
CA GLY A 226 16.17 10.43 1.01
C GLY A 226 16.03 10.73 -0.49
N HIS A 227 17.09 10.46 -1.25
CA HIS A 227 17.07 10.48 -2.72
C HIS A 227 16.19 9.35 -3.30
N ALA A 228 16.16 8.17 -2.66
CA ALA A 228 15.30 7.08 -3.09
C ALA A 228 13.81 7.45 -3.02
N LEU A 229 13.32 8.02 -1.91
CA LEU A 229 11.91 8.46 -1.77
C LEU A 229 11.47 9.45 -2.84
N VAL A 230 12.30 10.46 -3.12
CA VAL A 230 12.06 11.43 -4.20
C VAL A 230 12.12 10.73 -5.57
N ASN A 231 13.06 9.81 -5.77
CA ASN A 231 13.19 9.06 -7.02
C ASN A 231 12.07 8.03 -7.24
N THR A 232 11.47 7.43 -6.20
CA THR A 232 10.31 6.53 -6.34
C THR A 232 9.05 7.32 -6.66
N ALA A 233 8.86 8.48 -6.02
CA ALA A 233 7.76 9.40 -6.34
C ALA A 233 7.88 9.94 -7.78
N LEU A 234 9.08 10.35 -8.20
CA LEU A 234 9.35 10.78 -9.57
C LEU A 234 9.29 9.62 -10.57
N GLY A 235 9.75 8.43 -10.21
CA GLY A 235 9.75 7.23 -11.05
C GLY A 235 8.35 6.67 -11.31
N ALA A 236 7.49 6.67 -10.29
CA ALA A 236 6.08 6.28 -10.45
C ALA A 236 5.29 7.32 -11.25
N SER A 237 5.56 8.62 -11.02
CA SER A 237 5.02 9.71 -11.84
C SER A 237 5.50 9.62 -13.30
N ALA A 238 6.77 9.26 -13.50
CA ALA A 238 7.36 9.06 -14.82
C ALA A 238 6.73 7.88 -15.55
N ALA A 239 6.42 6.75 -14.88
CA ALA A 239 5.73 5.61 -15.50
C ALA A 239 4.32 5.99 -16.04
N GLY A 240 3.59 6.84 -15.30
CA GLY A 240 2.32 7.41 -15.76
C GLY A 240 2.49 8.37 -16.95
N ILE A 241 3.49 9.25 -16.91
CA ILE A 241 3.79 10.23 -17.97
C ILE A 241 4.37 9.55 -19.23
N THR A 242 5.21 8.52 -19.10
CA THR A 242 5.76 7.78 -20.25
C THR A 242 4.66 7.07 -21.02
N THR A 243 3.62 6.59 -20.34
CA THR A 243 2.45 5.99 -20.99
C THR A 243 1.69 7.04 -21.83
N LEU A 244 1.60 8.29 -21.36
CA LEU A 244 1.01 9.42 -22.11
C LEU A 244 1.86 9.87 -23.30
N LEU A 245 3.20 9.88 -23.17
CA LEU A 245 4.10 10.29 -24.25
C LEU A 245 4.15 9.26 -25.40
N VAL A 246 4.06 7.97 -25.10
CA VAL A 246 4.01 6.90 -26.12
C VAL A 246 2.69 6.93 -26.93
N VAL A 247 1.59 7.39 -26.33
CA VAL A 247 0.29 7.51 -27.02
C VAL A 247 0.24 8.70 -27.99
N ARG A 248 1.08 9.73 -27.81
CA ARG A 248 1.12 10.92 -28.69
C ARG A 248 2.21 10.86 -29.78
N ALA A 249 3.15 9.91 -29.68
CA ALA A 249 4.25 9.74 -30.63
C ALA A 249 3.98 8.71 -31.74
N ARG A 250 2.72 8.36 -31.98
CA ARG A 250 2.25 7.59 -33.14
C ARG A 250 1.13 8.34 -33.82
#